data_AF-A0A6S6UGP7-F1
#
_entry.id   AF-A0A6S6UGP7-F1
#
_cell.length_a   1.000
_cell.length_b   1.000
_cell.length_c   1.000
_cell.angle_alpha   90.00
_cell.angle_beta   90.00
_cell.angle_gamma   90.00
#
_symmetry.space_group_name_H-M   'P 1'
#
loop_
_entity.id
_entity.type
_entity.pdbx_description
1 polymer ?
#
loop_
_entity_poly.entity_id
_entity_poly.type
_entity_poly.pdbx_seq_one_letter_code
_entity_poly.pdbx_strand_id
1 'polypeptide(L)' 'MDDTLFNELLASTKEAKEILAKKNTPSRTFYIDEPNAKEIRSKFNLTQDEFAKLLNISVATLRNWEQGRRHPS' A
#
# COMPACT_ATOMS: atom_id res chain seq x y z
N MET A 1 36.28 -9.96 -2.16
CA MET A 1 34.81 -10.15 -2.06
C MET A 1 34.58 -11.63 -1.86
N ASP A 2 33.59 -12.01 -1.06
CA ASP A 2 33.18 -13.41 -0.95
C ASP A 2 32.43 -13.79 -2.24
N ASP A 3 32.96 -14.77 -2.98
CA ASP A 3 32.35 -15.25 -4.23
C ASP A 3 30.94 -15.80 -3.99
N THR A 4 30.66 -16.30 -2.79
CA THR A 4 29.35 -16.80 -2.38
C THR A 4 28.31 -15.69 -2.44
N LEU A 5 28.61 -14.54 -1.83
CA LEU A 5 27.72 -13.39 -1.78
C LEU A 5 27.47 -12.81 -3.19
N PHE A 6 28.51 -12.75 -4.02
CA PHE A 6 28.38 -12.26 -5.39
C PHE A 6 27.47 -13.17 -6.23
N ASN A 7 27.64 -14.48 -6.12
CA ASN A 7 26.83 -15.45 -6.86
C ASN A 7 25.37 -15.45 -6.40
N GLU A 8 25.13 -15.33 -5.09
CA GLU A 8 23.77 -15.22 -4.54
C GLU A 8 23.06 -13.99 -5.07
N LEU A 9 23.72 -12.83 -5.05
CA LEU A 9 23.16 -11.59 -5.59
C LEU A 9 22.87 -11.69 -7.10
N LEU A 10 23.80 -12.27 -7.87
CA LEU A 10 23.61 -12.47 -9.30
C LEU A 10 22.40 -13.39 -9.59
N ALA A 11 22.18 -14.41 -8.78
CA ALA A 11 21.00 -15.28 -8.89
C ALA A 11 19.71 -14.50 -8.60
N SER A 12 19.65 -13.75 -7.48
CA SER A 12 18.47 -12.96 -7.12
C SER A 12 18.10 -11.89 -8.16
N THR A 13 19.10 -11.26 -8.81
CA THR A 13 18.80 -10.28 -9.89
C THR A 13 18.21 -10.92 -11.15
N LYS A 14 18.64 -12.15 -11.50
CA LYS A 14 18.05 -12.90 -12.61
C LYS A 14 16.61 -13.31 -12.30
N GLU A 15 16.36 -13.80 -11.09
CA GLU A 15 15.02 -14.14 -10.62
C GLU A 15 14.09 -12.90 -10.64
N ALA A 16 14.57 -11.75 -10.17
CA ALA A 16 13.82 -10.50 -10.23
C ALA A 16 13.40 -10.11 -11.65
N LYS A 17 14.29 -10.31 -12.64
CA LYS A 17 13.97 -10.06 -14.06
C LYS A 17 12.86 -10.99 -14.57
N GLU A 18 12.86 -12.25 -14.17
CA GLU A 18 11.83 -13.22 -14.57
C GLU A 18 10.47 -12.94 -13.92
N ILE A 19 10.49 -12.52 -12.65
CA ILE A 19 9.30 -12.06 -11.92
C ILE A 19 8.68 -10.84 -12.61
N LEU A 20 9.49 -9.83 -12.95
CA LEU A 20 9.02 -8.65 -13.70
C LEU A 20 8.45 -9.02 -15.08
N ALA A 21 9.04 -10.03 -15.73
CA ALA A 21 8.56 -10.56 -17.01
C ALA A 21 7.33 -11.49 -16.87
N LYS A 22 6.79 -11.68 -15.67
CA LYS A 22 5.68 -12.60 -15.35
C LYS A 22 5.94 -14.06 -15.73
N LYS A 23 7.22 -14.46 -15.83
CA LYS A 23 7.64 -15.83 -16.15
C LYS A 23 7.82 -16.71 -14.92
N ASN A 24 7.96 -16.08 -13.76
CA ASN A 24 8.05 -16.74 -12.46
C ASN A 24 7.23 -15.96 -11.42
N THR A 25 6.72 -16.65 -10.39
CA THR A 25 5.97 -16.02 -9.30
C THR A 25 6.91 -15.58 -8.19
N PRO A 26 6.74 -14.38 -7.61
CA PRO A 26 7.51 -13.98 -6.44
C PRO A 26 7.35 -14.99 -5.30
N SER A 27 8.43 -15.26 -4.56
CA SER A 27 8.38 -16.12 -3.37
C SER A 27 7.43 -15.57 -2.30
N ARG A 28 7.30 -14.24 -2.22
CA ARG A 28 6.39 -13.53 -1.31
C ARG A 28 5.82 -12.29 -1.99
N THR A 29 4.53 -12.06 -1.78
CA THR A 29 3.82 -10.84 -2.17
C THR A 29 3.11 -10.27 -0.95
N PHE A 30 3.17 -8.95 -0.81
CA PHE A 30 2.41 -8.22 0.21
C PHE A 30 1.31 -7.44 -0.49
N TYR A 31 0.08 -7.69 -0.08
CA TYR A 31 -1.07 -6.89 -0.48
C TYR A 31 -1.38 -5.92 0.66
N ILE A 32 -1.46 -4.64 0.34
CA ILE A 32 -1.94 -3.61 1.26
C ILE A 32 -3.35 -3.29 0.77
N ASP A 33 -4.35 -3.73 1.54
CA ASP A 33 -5.73 -3.35 1.26
C ASP A 33 -5.91 -1.85 1.47
N GLU A 34 -6.76 -1.24 0.64
CA GLU A 34 -7.08 0.17 0.79
C GLU A 34 -7.76 0.41 2.16
N PRO A 35 -7.30 1.39 2.95
CA PRO A 35 -7.86 1.63 4.26
C PRO A 35 -9.29 2.14 4.16
N ASN A 36 -10.22 1.46 4.84
CA ASN A 36 -11.60 1.91 4.94
C ASN A 36 -11.68 3.14 5.87
N ALA A 37 -11.62 4.34 5.28
CA ALA A 37 -11.65 5.60 6.01
C ALA A 37 -12.86 5.72 6.95
N LYS A 38 -14.02 5.16 6.57
CA LYS A 38 -15.24 5.18 7.39
C LYS A 38 -15.11 4.32 8.64
N GLU A 39 -14.56 3.12 8.50
CA GLU A 39 -14.30 2.23 9.63
C GLU A 39 -13.30 2.83 10.59
N ILE A 40 -12.19 3.39 10.06
CA ILE A 40 -11.17 4.03 10.88
C ILE A 40 -11.79 5.17 11.67
N ARG A 41 -12.47 6.12 11.00
CA ARG A 41 -13.14 7.24 11.67
C ARG A 41 -14.12 6.77 12.76
N SER A 42 -14.93 5.75 12.46
CA SER A 42 -15.94 5.24 13.39
C SER A 42 -15.32 4.56 14.60
N LYS A 43 -14.17 3.88 14.46
CA LYS A 43 -13.42 3.31 15.60
C LYS A 43 -12.94 4.36 16.60
N PHE A 44 -12.68 5.57 16.13
CA PHE A 44 -12.27 6.69 16.98
C PHE A 44 -13.45 7.57 17.44
N ASN A 45 -14.71 7.19 17.13
CA ASN A 45 -15.91 7.97 17.45
C ASN A 45 -15.87 9.43 16.94
N LEU A 46 -15.18 9.68 15.82
CA LEU A 46 -15.02 11.02 15.27
C LEU A 46 -16.09 11.36 14.24
N THR A 47 -16.49 12.63 14.22
CA THR A 47 -17.26 13.22 13.12
C THR A 47 -16.41 13.34 11.84
N GLN A 48 -17.05 13.52 10.68
CA GLN A 48 -16.32 13.75 9.43
C GLN A 48 -15.44 15.00 9.51
N ASP A 49 -15.92 16.06 10.18
CA ASP A 49 -15.17 17.31 10.36
C ASP A 49 -13.93 17.13 11.23
N GLU A 50 -14.05 16.44 12.37
CA GLU A 50 -12.91 16.18 13.26
C GLU A 50 -11.86 15.31 12.58
N PHE A 51 -12.29 14.26 11.88
CA PHE A 51 -11.38 13.35 11.18
C PHE A 51 -10.69 14.04 10.00
N ALA A 52 -11.41 14.85 9.24
CA ALA A 52 -10.83 15.63 8.14
C ALA A 52 -9.80 16.66 8.64
N LYS A 53 -10.09 17.32 9.77
CA LYS A 53 -9.15 18.23 10.44
C LYS A 53 -7.88 17.50 10.91
N LEU A 54 -8.03 16.32 11.50
CA LEU A 54 -6.91 15.51 11.99
C LEU A 54 -5.96 15.10 10.86
N LEU A 55 -6.51 14.80 9.68
CA LEU A 55 -5.75 14.44 8.48
C LEU A 55 -5.34 15.66 7.64
N ASN A 56 -5.69 16.88 8.06
CA ASN A 56 -5.48 18.12 7.31
C ASN A 56 -6.00 18.04 5.85
N ILE A 57 -7.19 17.49 5.67
CA ILE A 57 -7.88 17.40 4.38
C ILE A 57 -9.24 18.09 4.45
N SER A 58 -9.83 18.36 3.29
CA SER A 58 -11.21 18.82 3.23
C SER A 58 -12.19 17.69 3.60
N VAL A 59 -13.33 18.05 4.18
CA VAL A 59 -14.44 17.10 4.43
C VAL A 59 -14.95 16.48 3.12
N ALA A 60 -14.89 17.23 2.02
CA ALA A 60 -15.24 16.73 0.69
C ALA A 60 -14.29 15.60 0.25
N THR A 61 -12.99 15.72 0.54
CA THR A 61 -11.99 14.67 0.29
C THR A 61 -12.34 13.41 1.08
N LEU A 62 -12.61 13.54 2.38
CA LEU A 62 -13.00 12.42 3.23
C LEU A 62 -14.29 11.74 2.73
N ARG A 63 -15.30 12.51 2.33
CA ARG A 63 -16.55 11.95 1.77
C ARG A 63 -16.31 11.17 0.49
N ASN A 64 -15.41 11.63 -0.38
CA ASN A 64 -15.05 10.89 -1.58
C ASN A 64 -14.38 9.56 -1.26
N TRP A 65 -13.56 9.50 -0.20
CA TRP A 65 -12.97 8.27 0.31
C TRP A 65 -14.01 7.32 0.89
N GLU A 66 -14.89 7.80 1.78
CA GLU A 66 -15.92 6.97 2.40
C GLU A 66 -16.96 6.44 1.40
N GLN A 67 -17.14 7.11 0.26
CA GLN A 67 -18.04 6.69 -0.82
C GLN A 67 -17.33 5.84 -1.91
N GLY A 68 -16.02 5.63 -1.81
CA GLY A 68 -15.24 4.91 -2.83
C GLY A 68 -15.14 5.63 -4.18
N ARG A 69 -15.43 6.93 -4.24
CA ARG A 69 -15.24 7.75 -5.46
C ARG A 69 -13.77 8.06 -5.72
N ARG A 70 -12.97 8.09 -4.64
CA ARG A 70 -11.52 8.32 -4.64
C ARG A 70 -10.91 7.48 -3.53
N HIS A 71 -9.63 7.18 -3.65
CA HIS A 71 -8.86 6.53 -2.60
C HIS A 71 -7.79 7.51 -2.08
N PRO A 72 -7.31 7.33 -0.84
CA PRO A 72 -6.16 8.07 -0.33
C PRO A 72 -4.94 7.82 -1.23
N SER A 73 -4.28 8.90 -1.66
CA SER A 73 -3.03 8.88 -2.44
C SER A 73 -1.81 8.93 -1.54
#